data_AF-A0A7L0BR94-F1
#
_entry.id   AF-A0A7L0BR94-F1
#
_cell.length_a   1.000
_cell.length_b   1.000
_cell.length_c   1.000
_cell.angle_alpha   90.00
_cell.angle_beta   90.00
_cell.angle_gamma   90.00
#
_symmetry.space_group_name_H-M   'P 1'
#
loop_
_entity.id
_entity.type
_entity.pdbx_description
1 polymer ?
#
loop_
_entity_poly.entity_id
_entity_poly.type
_entity_poly.pdbx_seq_one_letter_code
_entity_poly.pdbx_strand_id
1 'polypeptide(L)'
;EGGSRRRSWGLLVTAGVGGTLVALYAVVTPFVTPALRKVCLPFVPATSTQIQNVLKMLENRSGSLVDIGSGDGRIVIAAAKRGFKAVGYELNPWLVWYSRYRAWRDGVHQNTKFYISDLWKV
;
A
#
# COMPACT_ATOMS: atom_id res chain seq x y z
N GLU A 1 -44.59 -8.48 -31.92
CA GLU A 1 -43.12 -8.55 -31.67
C GLU A 1 -42.55 -7.52 -30.66
N GLY A 2 -43.35 -6.63 -30.04
CA GLY A 2 -42.83 -5.57 -29.16
C GLY A 2 -42.40 -5.96 -27.73
N GLY A 3 -42.79 -7.14 -27.23
CA GLY A 3 -42.56 -7.55 -25.83
C GLY A 3 -41.13 -8.00 -25.51
N SER A 4 -40.48 -8.72 -26.44
CA SER A 4 -39.11 -9.23 -26.25
C SER A 4 -38.08 -8.10 -26.21
N ARG A 5 -38.25 -7.10 -27.08
CA ARG A 5 -37.38 -5.91 -27.16
C ARG A 5 -37.41 -5.09 -25.86
N ARG A 6 -38.59 -4.84 -25.29
CA ARG A 6 -38.74 -4.11 -24.00
C ARG A 6 -38.08 -4.84 -22.82
N ARG A 7 -38.17 -6.17 -22.77
CA ARG A 7 -37.59 -6.99 -21.70
C ARG A 7 -36.06 -7.01 -21.73
N SER A 8 -35.47 -7.08 -22.94
CA SER A 8 -34.02 -7.01 -23.13
C SER A 8 -33.44 -5.64 -22.76
N TRP A 9 -34.18 -4.56 -23.01
CA TRP A 9 -33.75 -3.20 -22.64
C TRP A 9 -33.72 -2.99 -21.11
N GLY A 10 -34.71 -3.52 -20.38
CA GLY A 10 -34.72 -3.47 -18.93
C GLY A 10 -33.48 -4.17 -18.31
N LEU A 11 -33.15 -5.35 -18.82
CA LEU A 11 -31.97 -6.11 -18.40
C LEU A 11 -30.65 -5.35 -18.65
N LEU A 12 -30.48 -4.76 -19.83
CA LEU A 12 -29.28 -3.99 -20.18
C LEU A 12 -29.12 -2.74 -19.30
N VAL A 13 -30.20 -2.02 -19.02
CA VAL A 13 -30.16 -0.85 -18.13
C VAL A 13 -29.80 -1.28 -16.71
N THR A 14 -30.43 -2.34 -16.18
CA THR A 14 -30.11 -2.85 -14.84
C THR A 14 -28.66 -3.33 -14.74
N ALA A 15 -28.14 -4.00 -15.78
CA ALA A 15 -26.75 -4.44 -15.83
C ALA A 15 -25.77 -3.27 -15.90
N GLY A 16 -26.07 -2.24 -16.69
CA GLY A 16 -25.25 -1.03 -16.78
C GLY A 16 -25.18 -0.28 -15.46
N VAL A 17 -26.34 -0.02 -14.84
CA VAL A 17 -26.43 0.66 -13.54
C VAL A 17 -25.74 -0.17 -12.45
N GLY A 18 -26.02 -1.47 -12.37
CA GLY A 18 -25.40 -2.38 -11.41
C GLY A 18 -23.88 -2.47 -11.58
N GLY A 19 -23.40 -2.64 -12.82
CA GLY A 19 -21.97 -2.68 -13.12
C GLY A 19 -21.25 -1.37 -12.76
N THR A 20 -21.88 -0.23 -13.03
CA THR A 20 -21.33 1.10 -12.68
C THR A 20 -21.22 1.28 -11.17
N LEU A 21 -22.25 0.88 -10.42
CA LEU A 21 -22.24 0.93 -8.96
C LEU A 21 -21.14 0.03 -8.38
N VAL A 22 -21.02 -1.21 -8.87
CA VAL A 22 -19.97 -2.14 -8.41
C VAL A 22 -18.57 -1.57 -8.68
N ALA A 23 -18.33 -1.03 -9.88
CA ALA A 23 -17.06 -0.40 -10.22
C ALA A 23 -16.76 0.81 -9.32
N LEU A 24 -17.74 1.68 -9.09
CA LEU A 24 -17.61 2.84 -8.21
C LEU A 24 -17.26 2.41 -6.77
N TYR A 25 -17.98 1.43 -6.23
CA TYR A 25 -17.69 0.91 -4.89
C TYR A 25 -16.29 0.32 -4.80
N ALA A 26 -15.86 -0.48 -5.78
CA ALA A 26 -14.53 -1.07 -5.83
C ALA A 26 -13.41 -0.02 -5.85
N VAL A 27 -13.64 1.12 -6.51
CA VAL A 27 -12.70 2.25 -6.52
C VAL A 27 -12.73 3.03 -5.22
N VAL A 28 -13.90 3.36 -4.67
CA VAL A 28 -14.03 4.28 -3.52
C VAL A 28 -13.72 3.61 -2.18
N THR A 29 -14.15 2.38 -1.96
CA THR A 29 -13.96 1.67 -0.68
C THR A 29 -12.52 1.66 -0.15
N PRO A 30 -11.46 1.40 -0.93
CA PRO A 30 -10.09 1.43 -0.42
C PRO A 30 -9.62 2.80 0.08
N PHE A 31 -10.21 3.91 -0.38
CA PHE A 31 -9.85 5.27 0.07
C PHE A 31 -10.65 5.70 1.30
N VAL A 32 -11.90 5.24 1.46
CA VAL A 32 -12.78 5.62 2.58
C VAL A 32 -12.60 4.69 3.80
N THR A 33 -12.43 3.39 3.58
CA THR A 33 -12.35 2.41 4.70
C THR A 33 -11.21 2.65 5.69
N PRO A 34 -10.03 3.21 5.33
CA PRO A 34 -9.03 3.58 6.32
C PRO A 34 -9.56 4.61 7.33
N ALA A 35 -10.31 5.62 6.88
CA ALA A 35 -10.85 6.68 7.75
C ALA A 35 -11.86 6.17 8.79
N LEU A 36 -12.42 4.96 8.60
CA LEU A 36 -13.33 4.32 9.54
C LEU A 36 -12.61 3.41 10.56
N ARG A 37 -11.27 3.30 10.50
CA ARG A 37 -10.50 2.52 11.47
C ARG A 37 -10.36 3.30 12.78
N LYS A 38 -10.61 2.63 13.92
CA LYS A 38 -10.44 3.18 15.28
C LYS A 38 -9.07 3.84 15.52
N VAL A 39 -8.02 3.29 14.89
CA VAL A 39 -6.68 3.85 14.88
C VAL A 39 -6.26 3.99 13.43
N CYS A 40 -6.19 5.22 12.94
CA CYS A 40 -5.74 5.51 11.59
C CYS A 40 -4.64 6.56 11.65
N LEU A 41 -3.39 6.13 11.51
CA LEU A 41 -2.27 7.05 11.33
C LEU A 41 -2.25 7.46 9.86
N PRO A 42 -2.38 8.75 9.53
CA PRO A 42 -2.31 9.21 8.15
C PRO A 42 -0.90 8.95 7.59
N PHE A 43 -0.82 8.61 6.31
CA PHE A 43 0.48 8.50 5.64
C PHE A 43 1.09 9.89 5.46
N VAL A 44 2.07 10.21 6.30
CA VAL A 44 2.91 11.40 6.17
C VAL A 44 4.35 10.95 5.90
N PRO A 45 4.86 11.20 4.68
CA PRO A 45 6.16 10.70 4.29
C PRO A 45 7.31 11.33 5.10
N ALA A 46 8.26 10.51 5.55
CA ALA A 46 9.46 11.00 6.25
C ALA A 46 10.32 11.88 5.32
N THR A 47 10.80 13.02 5.82
CA THR A 47 11.64 13.96 5.08
C THR A 47 13.02 13.38 4.79
N SER A 48 13.71 13.91 3.78
CA SER A 48 15.08 13.49 3.45
C SER A 48 16.02 13.63 4.65
N THR A 49 15.87 14.68 5.46
CA THR A 49 16.63 14.87 6.70
C THR A 49 16.36 13.77 7.72
N GLN A 50 15.11 13.37 7.91
CA GLN A 50 14.76 12.27 8.82
C GLN A 50 15.36 10.94 8.34
N ILE A 51 15.32 10.66 7.02
CA ILE A 51 15.96 9.47 6.45
C ILE A 51 17.47 9.51 6.71
N GLN A 52 18.13 10.64 6.47
CA GLN A 52 19.56 10.78 6.73
C GLN A 52 19.91 10.57 8.21
N ASN A 53 19.09 11.06 9.13
CA ASN A 53 19.31 10.86 10.56
C ASN A 53 19.22 9.37 10.94
N VAL A 54 18.22 8.65 10.42
CA VAL A 54 18.11 7.19 10.62
C VAL A 54 19.33 6.48 10.03
N LEU A 55 19.70 6.83 8.81
CA LEU A 55 20.86 6.28 8.12
C LEU A 55 22.17 6.54 8.86
N LYS A 56 22.31 7.70 9.53
CA LYS A 56 23.45 8.04 10.37
C LYS A 56 23.48 7.20 11.65
N MET A 57 22.32 6.96 12.27
CA MET A 57 22.21 6.07 13.43
C MET A 57 22.61 4.62 13.10
N LEU A 58 22.39 4.21 11.85
CA LEU A 58 22.76 2.89 11.33
C LEU A 58 24.23 2.79 10.91
N GLU A 59 24.99 3.89 10.91
CA GLU A 59 26.42 3.84 10.60
C GLU A 59 27.14 2.88 11.55
N ASN A 60 28.04 2.07 10.97
CA ASN A 60 28.79 1.01 11.67
C ASN A 60 27.92 -0.10 12.29
N ARG A 61 26.63 -0.17 11.97
CA ARG A 61 25.76 -1.31 12.30
C ARG A 61 25.63 -2.23 11.10
N SER A 62 25.31 -3.49 11.36
CA SER A 62 25.00 -4.48 10.34
C SER A 62 23.85 -5.38 10.81
N GLY A 63 23.23 -6.11 9.88
CA GLY A 63 22.16 -7.04 10.18
C GLY A 63 20.84 -6.67 9.52
N SER A 64 19.75 -6.89 10.25
CA SER A 64 18.39 -6.71 9.75
C SER A 64 17.74 -5.44 10.33
N LEU A 65 16.93 -4.77 9.51
CA LEU A 65 16.15 -3.59 9.91
C LEU A 65 14.66 -3.88 9.72
N VAL A 66 13.85 -3.47 10.69
CA VAL A 66 12.39 -3.53 10.59
C VAL A 66 11.83 -2.11 10.69
N ASP A 67 11.02 -1.73 9.72
CA ASP A 67 10.32 -0.46 9.66
C ASP A 67 8.82 -0.68 9.90
N ILE A 68 8.33 -0.08 10.98
CA ILE A 68 6.99 -0.29 11.53
C ILE A 68 6.11 0.87 11.06
N GLY A 69 5.17 0.60 10.16
CA GLY A 69 4.46 1.67 9.44
C GLY A 69 5.29 2.20 8.26
N SER A 70 5.82 1.28 7.45
CA SER A 70 6.81 1.61 6.41
C SER A 70 6.31 2.52 5.30
N GLY A 71 4.99 2.71 5.16
CA GLY A 71 4.39 3.59 4.17
C GLY A 71 4.88 3.28 2.75
N ASP A 72 5.50 4.26 2.09
CA ASP A 72 6.06 4.10 0.75
C ASP A 72 7.43 3.39 0.70
N GLY A 73 7.87 2.83 1.82
CA GLY A 73 9.07 2.01 1.96
C GLY A 73 10.38 2.77 1.85
N ARG A 74 10.38 4.11 1.95
CA ARG A 74 11.59 4.93 1.72
C ARG A 74 12.74 4.60 2.70
N ILE A 75 12.45 4.32 3.97
CA ILE A 75 13.46 3.95 4.96
C ILE A 75 13.99 2.53 4.69
N VAL A 76 13.08 1.57 4.44
CA VAL A 76 13.43 0.19 4.05
C VAL A 76 14.35 0.17 2.83
N ILE A 77 14.00 0.91 1.78
CA ILE A 77 14.81 1.02 0.55
C ILE A 77 16.15 1.69 0.84
N ALA A 78 16.17 2.78 1.60
CA ALA A 78 17.40 3.49 1.96
C ALA A 78 18.36 2.62 2.79
N ALA A 79 17.83 1.85 3.75
CA ALA A 79 18.60 0.90 4.55
C ALA A 79 19.13 -0.26 3.68
N ALA A 80 18.32 -0.79 2.77
CA ALA A 80 18.75 -1.85 1.86
C ALA A 80 19.86 -1.40 0.90
N LYS A 81 19.84 -0.14 0.43
CA LYS A 81 20.94 0.46 -0.33
C LYS A 81 22.25 0.56 0.48
N ARG A 82 22.16 0.55 1.81
CA ARG A 82 23.32 0.51 2.73
C ARG A 82 23.73 -0.91 3.12
N GLY A 83 23.14 -1.95 2.51
CA GLY A 83 23.49 -3.35 2.73
C GLY A 83 22.70 -4.07 3.84
N PHE A 84 21.68 -3.43 4.43
CA PHE A 84 20.84 -4.07 5.43
C PHE A 84 19.80 -5.00 4.78
N LYS A 85 19.43 -6.08 5.48
CA LYS A 85 18.21 -6.84 5.16
C LYS A 85 17.02 -6.14 5.81
N ALA A 86 16.23 -5.42 5.03
CA ALA A 86 15.19 -4.54 5.55
C ALA A 86 13.78 -5.11 5.32
N VAL A 87 12.91 -4.97 6.32
CA VAL A 87 11.52 -5.42 6.28
C VAL A 87 10.61 -4.26 6.64
N GLY A 88 9.59 -4.00 5.82
CA GLY A 88 8.55 -3.03 6.11
C GLY A 88 7.22 -3.69 6.45
N TYR A 89 6.61 -3.28 7.55
CA TYR A 89 5.22 -3.61 7.88
C TYR A 89 4.34 -2.40 7.64
N GLU A 90 3.24 -2.58 6.91
CA GLU A 90 2.31 -1.52 6.58
C GLU A 90 0.88 -2.05 6.54
N LEU A 91 -0.07 -1.24 6.99
CA LEU A 91 -1.49 -1.59 7.08
C LEU A 91 -2.24 -1.35 5.78
N ASN A 92 -1.77 -0.41 4.95
CA ASN A 92 -2.39 -0.06 3.67
C ASN A 92 -1.82 -0.93 2.52
N PRO A 93 -2.63 -1.82 1.92
CA PRO A 93 -2.17 -2.69 0.83
C PRO A 93 -1.58 -1.91 -0.35
N TRP A 94 -2.13 -0.74 -0.69
CA TRP A 94 -1.67 0.06 -1.83
C TRP A 94 -0.27 0.60 -1.62
N LEU A 95 0.04 1.03 -0.39
CA LEU A 95 1.39 1.48 -0.03
C LEU A 95 2.39 0.32 -0.06
N VAL A 96 1.97 -0.89 0.36
CA VAL A 96 2.79 -2.11 0.23
C VAL A 96 3.08 -2.45 -1.23
N TRP A 97 2.08 -2.39 -2.11
CA TRP A 97 2.30 -2.63 -3.54
C TRP A 97 3.23 -1.58 -4.15
N TYR A 98 3.02 -0.30 -3.80
CA TYR A 98 3.86 0.79 -4.26
C TYR A 98 5.31 0.65 -3.78
N SER A 99 5.54 0.27 -2.52
CA SER A 99 6.87 0.08 -1.95
C SER A 99 7.60 -1.10 -2.59
N ARG A 100 6.91 -2.22 -2.86
CA ARG A 100 7.46 -3.36 -3.62
C ARG A 100 7.91 -2.93 -5.03
N TYR A 101 7.07 -2.19 -5.74
CA TYR A 101 7.42 -1.65 -7.06
C TYR A 101 8.65 -0.75 -7.00
N ARG A 102 8.70 0.17 -6.04
CA ARG A 102 9.87 1.06 -5.88
C ARG A 102 11.14 0.31 -5.53
N ALA A 103 11.07 -0.68 -4.64
CA ALA A 103 12.22 -1.50 -4.29
C ALA A 103 12.74 -2.33 -5.47
N TRP A 104 11.84 -2.82 -6.33
CA TRP A 104 12.20 -3.47 -7.58
C TRP A 104 12.88 -2.49 -8.54
N ARG A 105 12.26 -1.33 -8.77
CA ARG A 105 12.79 -0.26 -9.65
C ARG A 105 14.17 0.23 -9.20
N ASP A 106 14.38 0.34 -7.89
CA ASP A 106 15.65 0.78 -7.29
C ASP A 106 16.67 -0.37 -7.15
N GLY A 107 16.35 -1.58 -7.62
CA GLY A 107 17.26 -2.74 -7.66
C GLY A 107 17.52 -3.43 -6.32
N VAL A 108 16.82 -3.06 -5.24
CA VAL A 108 17.06 -3.56 -3.88
C VAL A 108 16.02 -4.58 -3.39
N HIS A 109 15.15 -5.06 -4.28
CA HIS A 109 14.08 -6.02 -3.96
C HIS A 109 14.59 -7.31 -3.29
N GLN A 110 15.82 -7.75 -3.56
CA GLN A 110 16.38 -8.95 -2.93
C GLN A 110 16.70 -8.77 -1.43
N ASN A 111 16.95 -7.53 -1.03
CA ASN A 111 17.29 -7.16 0.35
C ASN A 111 16.10 -6.50 1.07
N THR A 112 14.92 -6.44 0.45
CA THR A 112 13.73 -5.81 1.01
C THR A 112 12.52 -6.74 0.98
N LYS A 113 11.73 -6.75 2.06
CA LYS A 113 10.43 -7.42 2.11
C LYS A 113 9.37 -6.49 2.67
N PHE A 114 8.15 -6.57 2.16
CA PHE A 114 7.02 -5.76 2.62
C PHE A 114 5.82 -6.63 2.92
N TYR A 115 5.23 -6.46 4.11
CA TYR A 115 4.09 -7.24 4.59
C TYR A 115 2.91 -6.33 4.91
N ILE A 116 1.71 -6.83 4.57
CA ILE A 116 0.44 -6.23 4.98
C ILE A 116 0.11 -6.82 6.34
N SER A 117 0.38 -6.08 7.42
CA SER A 117 0.16 -6.59 8.79
C SER A 117 -0.36 -5.52 9.73
N ASP A 118 -1.22 -5.95 10.65
CA ASP A 118 -1.68 -5.15 11.78
C ASP A 118 -0.85 -5.46 13.02
N LEU A 119 -0.15 -4.45 13.53
CA LEU A 119 0.77 -4.58 14.66
C LEU A 119 0.06 -4.77 16.00
N TRP A 120 -1.26 -4.53 16.06
CA TRP A 120 -2.06 -4.63 17.27
C TRP A 120 -2.83 -5.93 17.39
N LYS A 121 -2.74 -6.80 16.37
CA LYS A 121 -3.43 -8.10 16.33
C LYS A 121 -2.45 -9.28 16.44
N VAL A 122 -1.33 -9.07 17.12
CA VAL A 122 -0.36 -10.12 17.46
C VAL A 122 -0.96 -11.09 18.46
#